data_AF-A0A1X4IR92-F1
#
_entry.id   AF-A0A1X4IR92-F1
#
_cell.length_a   1.000
_cell.length_b   1.000
_cell.length_c   1.000
_cell.angle_alpha   90.00
_cell.angle_beta   90.00
_cell.angle_gamma   90.00
#
_symmetry.space_group_name_H-M   'P 1'
#
loop_
_entity.id
_entity.type
_entity.pdbx_description
1 polymer ?
#
loop_
_entity_poly.entity_id
_entity_poly.type
_entity_poly.pdbx_seq_one_letter_code
_entity_poly.pdbx_strand_id
1 'polypeptide(L)'
;FGARLDLDEAGGAVVDLMISPVRESRGKPVISTQKALKELKEATGERNEYSALQTSWADWSRAHLDHRIERGTRKEITRRQHLSPETYGLVKDQARSEAAQERDSGRAMTRTLRMTSEGSPEALQTLRDGLLLQREAQSHKRNPRGYEPPRGKWDLDESLAGRLGDSPWPIIEDVREPAMEVLTAAMKFGVSMDDDQNGYDSGKMLFPALADRMHLTAALAKCAEFCARTEAFVKNLTARVSGKEALPYPDYDGCWPEHARQAVERNERSLGLRPPEASHDRSEDDGLGL
;
A
#
# COMPACT_ATOMS: atom_id res chain seq x y z
N PHE A 1 17.55 -31.78 32.33
CA PHE A 1 16.67 -31.39 31.21
C PHE A 1 15.25 -31.38 31.73
N GLY A 2 14.38 -30.51 31.22
CA GLY A 2 13.00 -30.40 31.65
C GLY A 2 12.13 -29.83 30.54
N ALA A 3 10.84 -30.13 30.56
CA ALA A 3 9.84 -29.52 29.71
C ALA A 3 8.74 -28.99 30.62
N ARG A 4 8.37 -27.72 30.46
CA ARG A 4 7.28 -27.08 31.17
C ARG A 4 6.27 -26.59 30.16
N LEU A 5 5.00 -26.91 30.38
CA LEU A 5 3.89 -26.45 29.55
C LEU A 5 3.04 -25.51 30.38
N ASP A 6 2.95 -24.26 29.95
CA ASP A 6 2.12 -23.23 30.57
C ASP A 6 0.83 -23.10 29.75
N LEU A 7 -0.32 -23.29 30.42
CA LEU A 7 -1.66 -23.27 29.82
C LEU A 7 -2.50 -22.07 30.28
N ASP A 8 -2.01 -21.33 31.27
CA ASP A 8 -2.67 -20.19 31.90
C ASP A 8 -2.28 -18.84 31.26
N GLU A 9 -1.35 -18.83 30.31
CA GLU A 9 -0.94 -17.62 29.60
C GLU A 9 -1.87 -17.25 28.43
N ALA A 10 -2.12 -15.95 28.29
CA ALA A 10 -2.98 -15.41 27.23
C ALA A 10 -2.25 -15.43 25.86
N GLY A 11 -2.56 -16.42 25.02
CA GLY A 11 -2.01 -16.51 23.66
C GLY A 11 -1.80 -17.91 23.12
N GLY A 12 -1.97 -18.94 23.95
CA GLY A 12 -1.85 -20.35 23.57
C GLY A 12 -0.87 -21.11 24.44
N ALA A 13 -0.96 -22.43 24.42
CA ALA A 13 -0.09 -23.36 25.14
C ALA A 13 1.40 -23.13 24.79
N VAL A 14 2.17 -22.54 25.70
CA VAL A 14 3.62 -22.30 25.52
C VAL A 14 4.39 -23.42 26.21
N VAL A 15 5.40 -23.97 25.53
CA VAL A 15 6.27 -25.01 26.08
C VAL A 15 7.70 -24.48 26.22
N ASP A 16 8.19 -24.41 27.45
CA ASP A 16 9.60 -24.16 27.74
C ASP A 16 10.39 -25.48 27.76
N LEU A 17 11.38 -25.60 26.89
CA LEU A 17 12.27 -26.76 26.82
C LEU A 17 13.67 -26.41 27.34
N MET A 18 14.10 -27.06 28.42
CA MET A 18 15.45 -26.97 28.96
C MET A 18 16.30 -28.12 28.44
N ILE A 19 17.10 -27.83 27.40
CA ILE A 19 17.92 -28.81 26.68
C ILE A 19 19.40 -28.53 26.95
N SER A 20 20.20 -29.58 27.19
CA SER A 20 21.66 -29.48 27.28
C SER A 20 22.30 -30.38 26.20
N PRO A 21 22.89 -29.79 25.15
CA PRO A 21 23.41 -30.54 24.02
C PRO A 21 24.74 -31.20 24.37
N VAL A 22 24.71 -32.51 24.65
CA VAL A 22 25.92 -33.31 24.88
C VAL A 22 26.48 -33.78 23.54
N ARG A 23 27.79 -33.62 23.35
CA ARG A 23 28.55 -34.04 22.17
C ARG A 23 29.87 -34.67 22.57
N GLU A 24 30.42 -35.50 21.70
CA GLU A 24 31.73 -36.09 21.94
C GLU A 24 32.86 -35.11 21.62
N SER A 25 33.92 -35.12 22.44
CA SER A 25 35.13 -34.34 22.24
C SER A 25 36.31 -35.09 22.83
N ARG A 26 37.30 -35.47 22.00
CA ARG A 26 38.49 -36.21 22.44
C ARG A 26 38.13 -37.46 23.29
N GLY A 27 37.11 -38.21 22.87
CA GLY A 27 36.64 -39.42 23.58
C GLY A 27 35.85 -39.18 24.86
N LYS A 28 35.44 -37.92 25.16
CA LYS A 28 34.65 -37.57 26.35
C LYS A 28 33.36 -36.84 25.97
N PRO A 29 32.25 -37.08 26.70
CA PRO A 29 31.03 -36.29 26.54
C PRO A 29 31.23 -34.87 27.10
N VAL A 30 30.86 -33.86 26.31
CA VAL A 30 30.96 -32.44 26.65
C VAL A 30 29.65 -31.76 26.29
N ILE A 31 29.14 -30.90 27.16
CA ILE A 31 27.98 -30.05 26.87
C ILE A 31 28.46 -28.88 26.00
N SER A 32 27.99 -28.79 24.76
CA SER A 32 28.37 -27.73 23.83
C SER A 32 27.25 -27.36 22.87
N THR A 33 26.67 -26.18 23.09
CA THR A 33 25.67 -25.58 22.19
C THR A 33 26.28 -25.27 20.82
N GLN A 34 27.50 -24.74 20.80
CA GLN A 34 28.17 -24.36 19.57
C GLN A 34 28.44 -25.56 18.65
N LYS A 35 28.88 -26.71 19.19
CA LYS A 35 29.06 -27.92 18.37
C LYS A 35 27.75 -28.41 17.77
N ALA A 36 26.69 -28.49 18.58
CA ALA A 36 25.38 -28.92 18.12
C ALA A 36 24.81 -27.99 17.04
N LEU A 37 24.98 -26.67 17.19
CA LEU A 37 24.53 -25.69 16.20
C LEU A 37 25.32 -25.76 14.88
N LYS A 38 26.63 -26.05 14.93
CA LYS A 38 27.46 -26.23 13.73
C LYS A 38 27.06 -27.48 12.94
N GLU A 39 26.89 -28.61 13.62
CA GLU A 39 26.39 -29.84 13.00
C GLU A 39 25.02 -29.63 12.34
N LEU A 40 24.12 -28.89 13.02
CA LEU A 40 22.80 -28.57 12.49
C LEU A 40 22.87 -27.65 11.26
N LYS A 41 23.79 -26.69 11.27
CA LYS A 41 24.06 -25.80 10.14
C LYS A 41 24.57 -26.59 8.93
N GLU A 42 25.48 -27.53 9.13
CA GLU A 42 25.97 -28.42 8.07
C GLU A 42 24.85 -29.29 7.50
N ALA A 43 24.00 -29.86 8.34
CA ALA A 43 22.88 -30.71 7.92
C ALA A 43 21.79 -29.96 7.13
N THR A 44 21.55 -28.68 7.44
CA THR A 44 20.50 -27.86 6.81
C THR A 44 21.01 -27.03 5.62
N GLY A 45 22.33 -26.86 5.47
CA GLY A 45 22.93 -26.01 4.45
C GLY A 45 22.73 -24.50 4.66
N GLU A 46 22.23 -24.08 5.83
CA GLU A 46 21.96 -22.67 6.12
C GLU A 46 23.26 -21.89 6.39
N ARG A 47 23.26 -20.59 6.05
CA ARG A 47 24.44 -19.73 6.27
C ARG A 47 24.71 -19.42 7.74
N ASN A 48 23.66 -19.39 8.55
CA ASN A 48 23.71 -19.00 9.96
C ASN A 48 23.16 -20.12 10.86
N GLU A 49 23.80 -20.33 12.01
CA GLU A 49 23.47 -21.38 12.99
C GLU A 49 22.03 -21.27 13.53
N TYR A 50 21.57 -20.07 13.86
CA TYR A 50 20.20 -19.85 14.32
C TYR A 50 19.17 -19.96 13.18
N SER A 51 19.56 -19.65 11.94
CA SER A 51 18.70 -19.90 10.77
C SER A 51 18.51 -21.39 10.54
N ALA A 52 19.58 -22.18 10.70
CA ALA A 52 19.55 -23.64 10.66
C ALA A 52 18.58 -24.21 11.69
N LEU A 53 18.62 -23.69 12.93
CA LEU A 53 17.70 -24.09 14.00
C LEU A 53 16.24 -23.82 13.65
N GLN A 54 15.93 -22.63 13.12
CA GLN A 54 14.58 -22.26 12.71
C GLN A 54 14.06 -23.12 11.54
N THR A 55 14.94 -23.39 10.56
CA THR A 55 14.61 -24.26 9.41
C THR A 55 14.36 -25.70 9.88
N SER A 56 15.28 -26.27 10.66
CA SER A 56 15.13 -27.62 11.20
C SER A 56 13.88 -27.78 12.07
N TRP A 57 13.58 -26.80 12.93
CA TRP A 57 12.38 -26.85 13.75
C TRP A 57 11.08 -26.78 12.93
N ALA A 58 11.03 -25.90 11.92
CA ALA A 58 9.87 -25.79 11.05
C ALA A 58 9.63 -27.07 10.25
N ASP A 59 10.69 -27.67 9.70
CA ASP A 59 10.60 -28.92 8.95
C ASP A 59 10.16 -30.09 9.84
N TRP A 60 10.71 -30.19 11.06
CA TRP A 60 10.29 -31.19 12.03
C TRP A 60 8.83 -31.01 12.46
N SER A 61 8.42 -29.77 12.75
CA SER A 61 7.06 -29.43 13.16
C SER A 61 6.04 -29.70 12.06
N ARG A 62 6.39 -29.40 10.81
CA ARG A 62 5.55 -29.71 9.64
C ARG A 62 5.35 -31.22 9.48
N ALA A 63 6.40 -31.99 9.70
CA ALA A 63 6.37 -33.45 9.56
C ALA A 63 5.66 -34.17 10.72
N HIS A 64 5.69 -33.61 11.94
CA HIS A 64 5.26 -34.32 13.16
C HIS A 64 4.13 -33.67 13.96
N LEU A 65 3.86 -32.37 13.81
CA LEU A 65 2.84 -31.63 14.55
C LEU A 65 1.64 -31.24 13.68
N ASP A 66 1.86 -30.37 12.69
CA ASP A 66 0.83 -29.93 11.75
C ASP A 66 1.48 -29.45 10.45
N HIS A 67 1.04 -30.02 9.32
CA HIS A 67 1.55 -29.70 7.98
C HIS A 67 1.40 -28.22 7.58
N ARG A 68 0.49 -27.48 8.23
CA ARG A 68 0.29 -26.04 8.01
C ARG A 68 1.31 -25.17 8.72
N ILE A 69 2.13 -25.75 9.61
CA ILE A 69 3.19 -25.00 10.29
C ILE A 69 4.27 -24.68 9.26
N GLU A 70 4.49 -23.38 9.10
CA GLU A 70 5.50 -22.85 8.20
C GLU A 70 6.58 -22.10 8.98
N ARG A 71 7.78 -22.09 8.38
CA ARG A 71 8.89 -21.32 8.90
C ARG A 71 8.56 -19.83 8.85
N GLY A 72 8.81 -19.12 9.95
CA GLY A 72 8.70 -17.66 9.96
C GLY A 72 9.60 -16.98 8.91
N THR A 73 9.10 -15.89 8.33
CA THR A 73 9.85 -15.09 7.37
C THR A 73 11.13 -14.54 7.99
N ARG A 74 12.23 -14.55 7.24
CA ARG A 74 13.56 -14.17 7.73
C ARG A 74 13.60 -12.74 8.28
N LYS A 75 14.43 -12.51 9.31
CA LYS A 75 14.52 -11.21 10.01
C LYS A 75 15.02 -10.11 9.08
N GLU A 76 15.90 -10.42 8.14
CA GLU A 76 16.44 -9.48 7.15
C GLU A 76 15.34 -8.93 6.23
N ILE A 77 14.27 -9.71 6.01
CA ILE A 77 13.12 -9.34 5.19
C ILE A 77 12.10 -8.54 6.02
N THR A 78 11.82 -9.01 7.25
CA THR A 78 10.73 -8.45 8.06
C THR A 78 11.15 -7.28 8.95
N ARG A 79 12.45 -7.12 9.21
CA ARG A 79 13.04 -6.18 10.19
C ARG A 79 12.40 -6.24 11.59
N ARG A 80 11.68 -7.32 11.91
CA ARG A 80 11.00 -7.49 13.20
C ARG A 80 12.03 -7.54 14.32
N GLN A 81 11.77 -6.77 15.36
CA GLN A 81 12.55 -6.78 16.59
C GLN A 81 11.84 -7.63 17.64
N HIS A 82 12.62 -8.35 18.44
CA HIS A 82 12.07 -9.06 19.58
C HIS A 82 11.65 -8.00 20.62
N LEU A 83 10.40 -8.05 21.03
CA LEU A 83 9.85 -7.25 22.11
C LEU A 83 9.70 -8.16 23.32
N SER A 84 9.99 -7.64 24.52
CA SER A 84 9.63 -8.36 25.74
C SER A 84 8.10 -8.53 25.82
N PRO A 85 7.57 -9.52 26.54
CA PRO A 85 6.13 -9.71 26.70
C PRO A 85 5.41 -8.44 27.20
N GLU A 86 6.02 -7.73 28.14
CA GLU A 86 5.52 -6.46 28.68
C GLU A 86 5.48 -5.36 27.61
N THR A 87 6.57 -5.16 26.86
CA THR A 87 6.63 -4.16 25.79
C THR A 87 5.68 -4.51 24.64
N TYR A 88 5.52 -5.79 24.30
CA TYR A 88 4.55 -6.22 23.31
C TYR A 88 3.11 -5.93 23.75
N GLY A 89 2.79 -6.20 25.03
CA GLY A 89 1.52 -5.84 25.64
C GLY A 89 1.25 -4.34 25.55
N LEU A 90 2.21 -3.51 25.97
CA LEU A 90 2.11 -2.05 25.91
C LEU A 90 1.91 -1.52 24.49
N VAL A 91 2.65 -2.02 23.50
CA VAL A 91 2.51 -1.61 22.09
C VAL A 91 1.14 -2.01 21.54
N LYS A 92 0.64 -3.20 21.90
CA LYS A 92 -0.70 -3.66 21.50
C LYS A 92 -1.81 -2.82 22.15
N ASP A 93 -1.65 -2.49 23.44
CA ASP A 93 -2.60 -1.66 24.18
C ASP A 93 -2.57 -0.21 23.70
N GLN A 94 -1.39 0.33 23.38
CA GLN A 94 -1.24 1.63 22.76
C GLN A 94 -1.91 1.67 21.39
N ALA A 95 -1.65 0.70 20.51
CA ALA A 95 -2.31 0.63 19.20
C ALA A 95 -3.84 0.50 19.34
N ARG A 96 -4.33 -0.22 20.34
CA ARG A 96 -5.76 -0.33 20.65
C ARG A 96 -6.34 0.99 21.17
N SER A 97 -5.60 1.71 22.01
CA SER A 97 -5.98 3.02 22.55
C SER A 97 -6.01 4.09 21.46
N GLU A 98 -5.00 4.14 20.60
CA GLU A 98 -4.95 5.05 19.45
C GLU A 98 -6.13 4.78 18.51
N ALA A 99 -6.41 3.51 18.19
CA ALA A 99 -7.58 3.15 17.39
C ALA A 99 -8.92 3.50 18.07
N ALA A 100 -8.99 3.48 19.41
CA ALA A 100 -10.17 3.91 20.15
C ALA A 100 -10.33 5.44 20.13
N GLN A 101 -9.25 6.20 20.33
CA GLN A 101 -9.23 7.66 20.27
C GLN A 101 -9.58 8.19 18.88
N GLU A 102 -9.10 7.54 17.81
CA GLU A 102 -9.50 7.88 16.44
C GLU A 102 -11.01 7.70 16.23
N ARG A 103 -11.59 6.61 16.75
CA ARG A 103 -13.04 6.34 16.65
C ARG A 103 -13.86 7.36 17.44
N ASP A 104 -13.43 7.72 18.64
CA ASP A 104 -14.13 8.71 19.48
C ASP A 104 -14.04 10.12 18.89
N SER A 105 -12.90 10.47 18.30
CA SER A 105 -12.71 11.73 17.58
C SER A 105 -13.64 11.84 16.36
N GLY A 106 -13.82 10.73 15.62
CA GLY A 106 -14.80 10.66 14.53
C GLY A 106 -16.24 10.91 14.99
N ARG A 107 -16.66 10.29 16.10
CA ARG A 107 -18.01 10.50 16.67
C ARG A 107 -18.22 11.93 17.15
N ALA A 108 -17.22 12.53 17.78
CA ALA A 108 -17.26 13.93 18.21
C ALA A 108 -17.43 14.88 17.00
N MET A 109 -16.66 14.66 15.93
CA MET A 109 -16.80 15.41 14.68
C MET A 109 -18.20 15.28 14.06
N THR A 110 -18.75 14.06 13.99
CA THR A 110 -20.12 13.85 13.49
C THR A 110 -21.16 14.59 14.33
N ARG A 111 -20.97 14.63 15.66
CA ARG A 111 -21.86 15.38 16.56
C ARG A 111 -21.76 16.88 16.30
N THR A 112 -20.57 17.43 16.14
CA THR A 112 -20.34 18.84 15.80
C THR A 112 -20.98 19.19 14.46
N LEU A 113 -20.78 18.37 13.43
CA LEU A 113 -21.41 18.56 12.12
C LEU A 113 -22.94 18.51 12.18
N ARG A 114 -23.50 17.60 13.00
CA ARG A 114 -24.96 17.49 13.20
C ARG A 114 -25.53 18.67 13.97
N MET A 115 -24.79 19.20 14.94
CA MET A 115 -25.20 20.39 15.70
C MET A 115 -25.05 21.70 14.90
N THR A 116 -24.31 21.67 13.80
CA THR A 116 -24.11 22.80 12.89
C THR A 116 -24.88 22.64 11.56
N SER A 117 -25.75 21.63 11.45
CA SER A 117 -26.40 21.24 10.19
C SER A 117 -27.59 22.12 9.76
N GLU A 118 -27.66 23.37 10.22
CA GLU A 118 -28.63 24.37 9.73
C GLU A 118 -28.20 24.99 8.38
N GLY A 119 -27.18 24.42 7.73
CA GLY A 119 -26.68 24.87 6.43
C GLY A 119 -27.64 24.54 5.28
N SER A 120 -27.56 25.32 4.20
CA SER A 120 -28.29 25.01 2.97
C SER A 120 -27.80 23.70 2.32
N PRO A 121 -28.60 23.05 1.47
CA PRO A 121 -28.17 21.87 0.72
C PRO A 121 -26.84 22.07 -0.03
N GLU A 122 -26.60 23.27 -0.56
CA GLU A 122 -25.37 23.65 -1.26
C GLU A 122 -24.16 23.72 -0.31
N ALA A 123 -24.36 24.25 0.90
CA ALA A 123 -23.31 24.29 1.92
C ALA A 123 -22.95 22.87 2.39
N LEU A 124 -23.94 21.99 2.54
CA LEU A 124 -23.73 20.58 2.88
C LEU A 124 -23.00 19.84 1.75
N GLN A 125 -23.35 20.10 0.49
CA GLN A 125 -22.64 19.52 -0.66
C GLN A 125 -21.19 20.01 -0.75
N THR A 126 -20.96 21.31 -0.52
CA THR A 126 -19.61 21.87 -0.46
C THR A 126 -18.77 21.22 0.65
N LEU A 127 -19.37 21.02 1.83
CA LEU A 127 -18.71 20.32 2.93
C LEU A 127 -18.42 18.86 2.58
N ARG A 128 -19.36 18.12 1.96
CA ARG A 128 -19.15 16.75 1.48
C ARG A 128 -17.94 16.70 0.54
N ASP A 129 -17.91 17.58 -0.45
CA ASP A 129 -16.85 17.62 -1.46
C ASP A 129 -15.49 17.94 -0.81
N GLY A 130 -15.45 18.91 0.12
CA GLY A 130 -14.24 19.24 0.87
C GLY A 130 -13.72 18.08 1.74
N LEU A 131 -14.62 17.36 2.42
CA LEU A 131 -14.26 16.18 3.23
C LEU A 131 -13.79 15.01 2.36
N LEU A 132 -14.36 14.83 1.17
CA LEU A 132 -13.90 13.84 0.20
C LEU A 132 -12.45 14.13 -0.22
N LEU A 133 -12.14 15.38 -0.59
CA LEU A 133 -10.77 15.77 -0.94
C LEU A 133 -9.81 15.63 0.25
N GLN A 134 -10.26 15.98 1.47
CA GLN A 134 -9.44 15.80 2.68
C GLN A 134 -9.10 14.32 2.90
N ARG A 135 -10.06 13.41 2.71
CA ARG A 135 -9.82 11.97 2.80
C ARG A 135 -8.76 11.53 1.80
N GLU A 136 -8.86 11.94 0.54
CA GLU A 136 -7.92 11.51 -0.51
C GLU A 136 -6.51 12.06 -0.28
N ALA A 137 -6.38 13.33 0.10
CA ALA A 137 -5.09 13.93 0.47
C ALA A 137 -4.43 13.17 1.63
N GLN A 138 -5.19 12.84 2.68
CA GLN A 138 -4.67 12.09 3.82
C GLN A 138 -4.33 10.64 3.48
N SER A 139 -5.15 9.97 2.66
CA SER A 139 -4.91 8.61 2.19
C SER A 139 -3.59 8.55 1.42
N HIS A 140 -3.40 9.46 0.46
CA HIS A 140 -2.16 9.55 -0.29
C HIS A 140 -0.97 9.90 0.61
N LYS A 141 -1.12 10.87 1.53
CA LYS A 141 -0.06 11.25 2.47
C LYS A 141 0.42 10.10 3.36
N ARG A 142 -0.50 9.22 3.80
CA ARG A 142 -0.19 8.05 4.65
C ARG A 142 0.59 6.97 3.89
N ASN A 143 0.27 6.74 2.62
CA ASN A 143 0.94 5.74 1.80
C ASN A 143 1.08 6.24 0.34
N PRO A 144 2.04 7.14 0.04
CA PRO A 144 2.10 7.77 -1.28
C PRO A 144 2.33 6.79 -2.43
N ARG A 145 3.14 5.75 -2.20
CA ARG A 145 3.48 4.73 -3.20
C ARG A 145 2.37 3.70 -3.40
N GLY A 146 1.63 3.38 -2.35
CA GLY A 146 0.53 2.41 -2.40
C GLY A 146 -0.85 3.04 -2.36
N TYR A 147 -0.98 4.32 -2.70
CA TYR A 147 -2.28 4.97 -2.83
C TYR A 147 -3.05 4.33 -3.99
N GLU A 148 -4.26 3.86 -3.70
CA GLU A 148 -5.19 3.36 -4.70
C GLU A 148 -6.36 4.36 -4.84
N PRO A 149 -6.65 4.82 -6.06
CA PRO A 149 -7.84 5.60 -6.33
C PRO A 149 -9.11 4.85 -5.93
N PRO A 150 -10.18 5.56 -5.51
CA PRO A 150 -11.45 4.91 -5.20
C PRO A 150 -12.01 4.26 -6.48
N ARG A 151 -12.35 2.97 -6.37
CA ARG A 151 -12.86 2.16 -7.48
C ARG A 151 -14.36 1.94 -7.35
N GLY A 152 -15.02 1.85 -8.49
CA GLY A 152 -16.43 1.54 -8.61
C GLY A 152 -16.76 0.08 -8.31
N LYS A 153 -17.90 -0.35 -8.83
CA LYS A 153 -18.52 -1.63 -8.50
C LYS A 153 -17.76 -2.86 -8.99
N TRP A 154 -16.90 -2.69 -9.99
CA TRP A 154 -16.26 -3.79 -10.71
C TRP A 154 -14.76 -3.61 -10.76
N ASP A 155 -14.05 -4.73 -10.67
CA ASP A 155 -12.61 -4.77 -10.90
C ASP A 155 -12.29 -4.70 -12.40
N LEU A 156 -11.15 -4.09 -12.73
CA LEU A 156 -10.63 -4.01 -14.10
C LEU A 156 -9.97 -5.34 -14.49
N ASP A 157 -10.80 -6.35 -14.73
CA ASP A 157 -10.35 -7.67 -15.13
C ASP A 157 -11.26 -8.31 -16.20
N GLU A 158 -10.88 -9.51 -16.59
CA GLU A 158 -11.53 -10.31 -17.64
C GLU A 158 -12.99 -10.66 -17.36
N SER A 159 -13.44 -10.63 -16.09
CA SER A 159 -14.82 -10.90 -15.72
C SER A 159 -15.81 -9.87 -16.28
N LEU A 160 -15.33 -8.69 -16.66
CA LEU A 160 -16.13 -7.66 -17.32
C LEU A 160 -16.63 -8.11 -18.69
N ALA A 161 -15.96 -9.06 -19.36
CA ALA A 161 -16.32 -9.49 -20.72
C ALA A 161 -17.78 -9.95 -20.83
N GLY A 162 -18.29 -10.66 -19.82
CA GLY A 162 -19.68 -11.12 -19.77
C GLY A 162 -20.72 -10.03 -19.49
N ARG A 163 -20.28 -8.80 -19.22
CA ARG A 163 -21.14 -7.64 -18.91
C ARG A 163 -21.16 -6.61 -20.03
N LEU A 164 -20.29 -6.76 -21.03
CA LEU A 164 -20.21 -5.83 -22.14
C LEU A 164 -21.43 -6.01 -23.05
N GLY A 165 -22.17 -4.93 -23.23
CA GLY A 165 -23.18 -4.81 -24.28
C GLY A 165 -22.60 -4.17 -25.55
N ASP A 166 -23.48 -3.62 -26.37
CA ASP A 166 -23.10 -2.94 -27.63
C ASP A 166 -22.26 -1.67 -27.41
N SER A 167 -22.31 -1.09 -26.21
CA SER A 167 -21.58 0.13 -25.84
C SER A 167 -20.68 -0.11 -24.62
N PRO A 168 -19.40 0.33 -24.65
CA PRO A 168 -18.49 0.24 -23.50
C PRO A 168 -18.80 1.25 -22.40
N TRP A 169 -19.51 2.35 -22.71
CA TRP A 169 -19.64 3.50 -21.82
C TRP A 169 -20.31 3.23 -20.47
N PRO A 170 -21.42 2.47 -20.38
CA PRO A 170 -22.03 2.18 -19.08
C PRO A 170 -21.08 1.48 -18.11
N ILE A 171 -20.25 0.56 -18.62
CA ILE A 171 -19.26 -0.15 -17.79
C ILE A 171 -18.10 0.77 -17.42
N ILE A 172 -17.66 1.63 -18.34
CA ILE A 172 -16.63 2.64 -18.05
C ILE A 172 -17.10 3.54 -16.90
N GLU A 173 -18.33 4.08 -16.99
CA GLU A 173 -18.91 4.95 -15.99
C GLU A 173 -19.05 4.26 -14.63
N ASP A 174 -19.62 3.05 -14.58
CA ASP A 174 -19.76 2.25 -13.36
C ASP A 174 -18.43 2.00 -12.63
N VAL A 175 -17.34 1.77 -13.39
CA VAL A 175 -16.02 1.46 -12.81
C VAL A 175 -15.31 2.72 -12.32
N ARG A 176 -15.38 3.80 -13.10
CA ARG A 176 -14.64 5.04 -12.80
C ARG A 176 -15.40 6.02 -11.90
N GLU A 177 -16.71 5.82 -11.68
CA GLU A 177 -17.59 6.75 -10.97
C GLU A 177 -16.96 7.30 -9.67
N PRO A 178 -16.42 6.49 -8.73
CA PRO A 178 -15.88 7.04 -7.48
C PRO A 178 -14.63 7.91 -7.67
N ALA A 179 -13.73 7.55 -8.60
CA ALA A 179 -12.59 8.40 -8.95
C ALA A 179 -13.05 9.69 -9.64
N MET A 180 -14.11 9.61 -10.45
CA MET A 180 -14.75 10.76 -11.09
C MET A 180 -15.42 11.70 -10.09
N GLU A 181 -16.02 11.19 -9.01
CA GLU A 181 -16.55 12.02 -7.94
C GLU A 181 -15.45 12.88 -7.29
N VAL A 182 -14.26 12.31 -7.08
CA VAL A 182 -13.11 13.04 -6.52
C VAL A 182 -12.66 14.15 -7.47
N LEU A 183 -12.49 13.85 -8.77
CA LEU A 183 -12.10 14.84 -9.77
C LEU A 183 -13.14 15.96 -9.89
N THR A 184 -14.42 15.60 -9.91
CA THR A 184 -15.53 16.55 -9.98
C THR A 184 -15.58 17.45 -8.75
N ALA A 185 -15.34 16.89 -7.56
CA ALA A 185 -15.23 17.67 -6.33
C ALA A 185 -14.06 18.66 -6.41
N ALA A 186 -12.88 18.22 -6.86
CA ALA A 186 -11.70 19.08 -6.99
C ALA A 186 -11.94 20.26 -7.94
N MET A 187 -12.59 20.01 -9.08
CA MET A 187 -12.94 21.06 -10.05
C MET A 187 -13.79 22.17 -9.43
N LYS A 188 -14.72 21.85 -8.52
CA LYS A 188 -15.55 22.86 -7.83
C LYS A 188 -14.74 23.78 -6.91
N PHE A 189 -13.60 23.31 -6.41
CA PHE A 189 -12.66 24.11 -5.62
C PHE A 189 -11.54 24.73 -6.45
N GLY A 190 -11.59 24.60 -7.78
CA GLY A 190 -10.55 25.08 -8.69
C GLY A 190 -9.22 24.34 -8.55
N VAL A 191 -9.23 23.11 -8.02
CA VAL A 191 -8.06 22.26 -7.87
C VAL A 191 -8.01 21.25 -9.00
N SER A 192 -6.82 21.00 -9.55
CA SER A 192 -6.60 20.10 -10.68
C SER A 192 -5.43 19.14 -10.43
N MET A 193 -5.28 18.13 -11.29
CA MET A 193 -4.12 17.23 -11.27
C MET A 193 -2.81 17.89 -11.74
N ASP A 194 -2.92 19.07 -12.36
CA ASP A 194 -1.82 19.82 -12.98
C ASP A 194 -1.41 21.05 -12.15
N ASP A 195 -1.91 21.18 -10.91
CA ASP A 195 -1.57 22.30 -10.03
C ASP A 195 -0.08 22.33 -9.63
N ASP A 196 0.67 21.25 -9.89
CA ASP A 196 2.12 21.20 -9.80
C ASP A 196 2.80 22.27 -10.67
N GLN A 197 2.18 22.59 -11.81
CA GLN A 197 2.68 23.58 -12.76
C GLN A 197 2.37 25.03 -12.33
N ASN A 198 1.42 25.21 -11.39
CA ASN A 198 0.93 26.50 -10.93
C ASN A 198 1.33 26.79 -9.46
N GLY A 199 2.39 26.14 -8.96
CA GLY A 199 2.90 26.38 -7.60
C GLY A 199 1.98 25.91 -6.48
N TYR A 200 0.97 25.09 -6.77
CA TYR A 200 -0.01 24.58 -5.80
C TYR A 200 -0.80 25.69 -5.09
N ASP A 201 -1.01 26.86 -5.69
CA ASP A 201 -1.79 27.92 -5.06
C ASP A 201 -3.29 27.62 -5.02
N SER A 202 -3.77 26.86 -6.00
CA SER A 202 -5.12 26.30 -6.04
C SER A 202 -5.44 25.51 -4.77
N GLY A 203 -6.61 25.75 -4.18
CA GLY A 203 -7.05 25.03 -2.98
C GLY A 203 -6.42 25.50 -1.66
N LYS A 204 -5.59 26.56 -1.62
CA LYS A 204 -4.99 27.10 -0.37
C LYS A 204 -6.00 27.47 0.72
N MET A 205 -7.21 27.88 0.34
CA MET A 205 -8.29 28.16 1.30
C MET A 205 -8.81 26.89 1.99
N LEU A 206 -8.81 25.76 1.28
CA LEU A 206 -9.28 24.47 1.80
C LEU A 206 -8.14 23.68 2.49
N PHE A 207 -6.93 23.80 1.95
CA PHE A 207 -5.72 23.13 2.43
C PHE A 207 -4.60 24.17 2.66
N PRO A 208 -4.48 24.75 3.86
CA PRO A 208 -3.48 25.79 4.12
C PRO A 208 -2.03 25.31 4.01
N ALA A 209 -1.77 24.04 4.35
CA ALA A 209 -0.44 23.45 4.27
C ALA A 209 -0.08 23.06 2.83
N LEU A 210 1.11 23.48 2.37
CA LEU A 210 1.62 23.13 1.03
C LEU A 210 1.70 21.61 0.84
N ALA A 211 2.16 20.87 1.85
CA ALA A 211 2.27 19.41 1.79
C ALA A 211 0.92 18.73 1.51
N ASP A 212 -0.18 19.23 2.09
CA ASP A 212 -1.50 18.64 1.87
C ASP A 212 -2.00 18.92 0.44
N ARG A 213 -1.68 20.11 -0.11
CA ARG A 213 -1.98 20.43 -1.51
C ARG A 213 -1.19 19.56 -2.48
N MET A 214 0.12 19.39 -2.26
CA MET A 214 0.93 18.49 -3.11
C MET A 214 0.42 17.05 -3.08
N HIS A 215 0.02 16.54 -1.91
CA HIS A 215 -0.56 15.20 -1.82
C HIS A 215 -1.95 15.10 -2.43
N LEU A 216 -2.77 16.15 -2.35
CA LEU A 216 -4.05 16.21 -3.05
C LEU A 216 -3.84 16.18 -4.57
N THR A 217 -2.99 17.05 -5.12
CA THR A 217 -2.68 17.09 -6.57
C THR A 217 -2.19 15.72 -7.07
N ALA A 218 -1.32 15.05 -6.31
CA ALA A 218 -0.88 13.70 -6.62
C ALA A 218 -2.01 12.65 -6.59
N ALA A 219 -2.93 12.74 -5.60
CA ALA A 219 -4.10 11.87 -5.54
C ALA A 219 -5.05 12.10 -6.71
N LEU A 220 -5.24 13.36 -7.14
CA LEU A 220 -6.05 13.71 -8.30
C LEU A 220 -5.44 13.17 -9.60
N ALA A 221 -4.13 13.27 -9.77
CA ALA A 221 -3.43 12.69 -10.91
C ALA A 221 -3.64 11.16 -10.98
N LYS A 222 -3.56 10.46 -9.85
CA LYS A 222 -3.82 9.01 -9.79
C LYS A 222 -5.29 8.66 -10.06
N CYS A 223 -6.24 9.47 -9.60
CA CYS A 223 -7.66 9.32 -9.94
C CYS A 223 -7.89 9.49 -11.45
N ALA A 224 -7.28 10.52 -12.06
CA ALA A 224 -7.37 10.77 -13.48
C ALA A 224 -6.74 9.62 -14.30
N GLU A 225 -5.58 9.11 -13.88
CA GLU A 225 -4.93 7.99 -14.54
C GLU A 225 -5.81 6.74 -14.48
N PHE A 226 -6.46 6.48 -13.34
CA PHE A 226 -7.40 5.37 -13.21
C PHE A 226 -8.61 5.51 -14.15
N CYS A 227 -9.18 6.71 -14.30
CA CYS A 227 -10.27 6.97 -15.24
C CYS A 227 -9.85 6.70 -16.70
N ALA A 228 -8.68 7.18 -17.10
CA ALA A 228 -8.15 6.98 -18.44
C ALA A 228 -7.83 5.50 -18.71
N ARG A 229 -7.22 4.80 -17.73
CA ARG A 229 -6.95 3.35 -17.79
C ARG A 229 -8.22 2.53 -17.89
N THR A 230 -9.27 2.90 -17.14
CA THR A 230 -10.57 2.25 -17.20
C THR A 230 -11.17 2.35 -18.60
N GLU A 231 -11.14 3.55 -19.18
CA GLU A 231 -11.64 3.79 -20.53
C GLU A 231 -10.90 2.96 -21.58
N ALA A 232 -9.56 2.98 -21.55
CA ALA A 232 -8.73 2.17 -22.45
C ALA A 232 -9.03 0.68 -22.29
N PHE A 233 -9.03 0.18 -21.05
CA PHE A 233 -9.26 -1.24 -20.75
C PHE A 233 -10.61 -1.73 -21.29
N VAL A 234 -11.70 -1.04 -20.97
CA VAL A 234 -13.04 -1.47 -21.37
C VAL A 234 -13.22 -1.38 -22.87
N LYS A 235 -12.74 -0.31 -23.53
CA LYS A 235 -12.78 -0.20 -25.00
C LYS A 235 -12.04 -1.35 -25.67
N ASN A 236 -10.86 -1.70 -25.16
CA ASN A 236 -10.04 -2.81 -25.69
C ASN A 236 -10.74 -4.15 -25.48
N LEU A 237 -11.33 -4.35 -24.31
CA LEU A 237 -12.08 -5.57 -23.99
C LEU A 237 -13.31 -5.72 -24.89
N THR A 238 -14.10 -4.65 -25.09
CA THR A 238 -15.27 -4.65 -25.98
C THR A 238 -14.88 -4.97 -27.42
N ALA A 239 -13.81 -4.37 -27.93
CA ALA A 239 -13.35 -4.62 -29.28
C ALA A 239 -12.93 -6.10 -29.48
N ARG A 240 -12.23 -6.69 -28.49
CA ARG A 240 -11.83 -8.10 -28.52
C ARG A 240 -13.03 -9.04 -28.46
N VAL A 241 -13.97 -8.82 -27.54
CA VAL A 241 -15.20 -9.64 -27.42
C VAL A 241 -16.07 -9.53 -28.68
N SER A 242 -16.09 -8.35 -29.31
CA SER A 242 -16.85 -8.11 -30.54
C SER A 242 -16.17 -8.63 -31.82
N GLY A 243 -14.96 -9.20 -31.74
CA GLY A 243 -14.18 -9.65 -32.89
C GLY A 243 -13.76 -8.52 -33.85
N LYS A 244 -13.73 -7.27 -33.38
CA LYS A 244 -13.39 -6.07 -34.17
C LYS A 244 -11.94 -5.67 -33.92
N GLU A 245 -11.00 -6.57 -34.22
CA GLU A 245 -9.56 -6.39 -33.93
C GLU A 245 -8.81 -5.45 -34.92
N ALA A 246 -9.53 -4.73 -35.79
CA ALA A 246 -8.92 -3.88 -36.81
C ALA A 246 -8.59 -2.46 -36.29
N LEU A 247 -7.32 -2.25 -35.90
CA LEU A 247 -6.58 -0.97 -35.76
C LEU A 247 -6.92 -0.01 -34.59
N PRO A 248 -5.92 0.78 -34.15
CA PRO A 248 -5.20 0.59 -32.90
C PRO A 248 -6.07 0.81 -31.66
N TYR A 249 -5.84 -0.04 -30.66
CA TYR A 249 -6.40 0.10 -29.32
C TYR A 249 -5.92 1.41 -28.68
N PRO A 250 -6.81 2.20 -28.07
CA PRO A 250 -6.40 3.40 -27.35
C PRO A 250 -5.40 3.03 -26.25
N ASP A 251 -4.21 3.63 -26.31
CA ASP A 251 -3.37 3.78 -25.14
C ASP A 251 -4.10 4.69 -24.16
N TYR A 252 -3.97 4.42 -22.86
CA TYR A 252 -4.64 5.24 -21.86
C TYR A 252 -4.07 6.66 -21.81
N ASP A 253 -2.88 6.89 -22.34
CA ASP A 253 -2.32 8.24 -22.54
C ASP A 253 -3.18 9.13 -23.46
N GLY A 254 -3.98 8.53 -24.35
CA GLY A 254 -4.94 9.21 -25.22
C GLY A 254 -6.40 9.14 -24.77
N CYS A 255 -6.66 8.56 -23.59
CA CYS A 255 -8.00 8.50 -22.99
C CYS A 255 -8.22 9.65 -22.02
N TRP A 256 -9.48 10.01 -21.79
CA TRP A 256 -9.80 11.10 -20.88
C TRP A 256 -9.79 10.62 -19.40
N PRO A 257 -9.28 11.41 -18.45
CA PRO A 257 -8.57 12.68 -18.63
C PRO A 257 -7.21 12.53 -19.33
N GLU A 258 -6.97 13.37 -20.34
CA GLU A 258 -5.76 13.33 -21.14
C GLU A 258 -4.52 13.66 -20.29
N HIS A 259 -3.39 13.08 -20.64
CA HIS A 259 -2.10 13.31 -19.99
C HIS A 259 -2.01 12.96 -18.49
N ALA A 260 -2.97 12.19 -17.97
CA ALA A 260 -3.03 11.85 -16.56
C ALA A 260 -1.80 11.07 -16.08
N ARG A 261 -1.22 10.20 -16.93
CA ARG A 261 0.03 9.49 -16.63
C ARG A 261 1.17 10.47 -16.37
N GLN A 262 1.38 11.43 -17.28
CA GLN A 262 2.43 12.43 -17.13
C GLN A 262 2.20 13.26 -15.86
N ALA A 263 0.95 13.59 -15.52
CA ALA A 263 0.62 14.27 -14.28
C ALA A 263 1.04 13.45 -13.04
N VAL A 264 0.82 12.13 -13.03
CA VAL A 264 1.29 11.25 -11.94
C VAL A 264 2.81 11.33 -11.82
N GLU A 265 3.53 11.19 -12.93
CA GLU A 265 5.00 11.20 -12.89
C GLU A 265 5.57 12.52 -12.37
N ARG A 266 5.02 13.66 -12.81
CA ARG A 266 5.46 14.98 -12.34
C ARG A 266 5.20 15.15 -10.85
N ASN A 267 4.00 14.83 -10.38
CA ASN A 267 3.63 14.93 -8.97
C ASN A 267 4.48 14.00 -8.08
N GLU A 268 4.78 12.78 -8.54
CA GLU A 268 5.68 11.87 -7.83
C GLU A 268 7.12 12.39 -7.77
N ARG A 269 7.61 13.05 -8.82
CA ARG A 269 8.92 13.75 -8.79
C ARG A 269 8.88 14.92 -7.80
N SER A 270 7.84 15.76 -7.82
CA SER A 270 7.69 16.90 -6.90
C SER A 270 7.65 16.47 -5.43
N LEU A 271 7.09 15.29 -5.14
CA LEU A 271 7.07 14.70 -3.79
C LEU A 271 8.34 13.89 -3.44
N GLY A 272 9.33 13.81 -4.34
CA GLY A 272 10.55 13.04 -4.13
C GLY A 272 10.34 11.52 -4.09
N LEU A 273 9.22 11.02 -4.62
CA LEU A 273 8.87 9.59 -4.65
C LEU A 273 9.56 8.84 -5.78
N ARG A 274 9.87 9.57 -6.87
CA ARG A 274 10.60 9.11 -8.06
C ARG A 274 11.88 9.94 -8.22
N PRO A 275 13.01 9.34 -8.65
CA PRO A 275 14.23 10.10 -8.95
C PRO A 275 13.97 11.14 -10.05
N PRO A 276 14.68 12.27 -10.04
CA PRO A 276 14.64 13.21 -11.16
C PRO A 276 15.12 12.51 -12.44
N GLU A 277 14.57 12.90 -13.59
CA GLU A 277 15.14 12.48 -14.87
C GLU A 277 16.58 12.98 -14.92
N ALA A 278 17.50 12.06 -15.22
CA ALA A 278 18.87 12.45 -15.53
C ALA A 278 18.76 13.42 -16.72
N SER A 279 19.09 14.69 -16.49
CA SER A 279 19.37 15.59 -17.59
C SER A 279 20.43 14.89 -18.42
N HIS A 280 20.09 14.49 -19.64
CA HIS A 280 21.13 14.20 -20.61
C HIS A 280 21.96 15.48 -20.70
N ASP A 281 23.14 15.44 -20.09
CA ASP A 281 24.18 16.43 -20.29
C ASP A 281 24.28 16.60 -21.80
N ARG A 282 23.88 17.78 -22.28
CA ARG A 282 24.35 18.28 -23.57
C ARG A 282 25.86 18.45 -23.41
N SER A 283 26.58 17.36 -23.61
CA SER A 283 27.93 17.40 -24.13
C SER A 283 27.83 17.84 -25.59
N GLU A 284 27.45 19.10 -25.80
CA GLU A 284 27.79 19.82 -27.02
C GLU A 284 29.26 20.17 -26.89
N ASP A 285 30.09 19.21 -27.32
CA ASP A 285 31.09 19.40 -28.37
C ASP A 285 31.45 20.87 -28.67
N ASP A 286 32.16 21.52 -27.75
CA ASP A 286 32.99 22.67 -28.10
C ASP A 286 34.21 22.13 -28.85
N GLY A 287 33.99 21.96 -30.16
CA GLY A 287 35.02 21.71 -31.14
C GLY A 287 36.10 22.79 -31.09
N LEU A 288 37.23 22.46 -30.45
CA LEU A 288 38.50 23.12 -30.72
C LEU A 288 38.99 22.67 -32.10
N GLY A 289 38.59 23.44 -33.12
CA GLY A 289 38.99 23.23 -34.50
C GLY A 289 38.92 24.53 -35.31
N LEU A 290 39.83 25.47 -35.02
CA LEU A 290 40.71 26.22 -35.95
C LEU A 290 41.32 27.44 -35.27
#